data_AF-A0A4Y8Z0B5-F1
#
_entry.id   AF-A0A4Y8Z0B5-F1
#
_cell.length_a   1.000
_cell.length_b   1.000
_cell.length_c   1.000
_cell.angle_alpha   90.00
_cell.angle_beta   90.00
_cell.angle_gamma   90.00
#
_symmetry.space_group_name_H-M   'P 1'
#
loop_
_entity.id
_entity.type
_entity.pdbx_description
1 polymer ?
#
loop_
_entity_poly.entity_id
_entity_poly.type
_entity_poly.pdbx_seq_one_letter_code
_entity_poly.pdbx_strand_id
1 'polypeptide(L)'
;MTTPSQASVFFDEKPSEEPAKSNADVVVKGRNVEIPDHFRIYVSEKLARLERFDPSIYLFDVELQHERNRRQAKACQRVEITAKGKGPVVRAEACADSFYAALEAVTSKLESRLRRTKDRRKVHYGEKRPVSVAEATAELAEDDTLALDPETKLDSFEDDQSGPGHIVRTKVHSAAPMSVDDALYEMELVGHDFFLFHDSATDRPSVVYRRHAFDYGLIRLT
;
A
#
# COMPACT_ATOMS: atom_id res chain seq x y z
N MET A 1 -34.64 2.66 67.29
CA MET A 1 -35.19 3.10 66.00
C MET A 1 -34.07 3.80 65.24
N THR A 2 -33.50 3.17 64.21
CA THR A 2 -32.46 3.77 63.37
C THR A 2 -32.59 3.19 61.97
N THR A 3 -33.01 4.01 61.02
CA THR A 3 -33.04 3.74 59.58
C THR A 3 -31.79 4.33 58.93
N PRO A 4 -31.04 3.60 58.09
CA PRO A 4 -30.04 4.23 57.23
C PRO A 4 -30.69 4.73 55.93
N SER A 5 -30.45 6.00 55.65
CA SER A 5 -30.83 6.75 54.45
C SER A 5 -30.13 6.20 53.20
N GLN A 6 -30.87 5.97 52.11
CA GLN A 6 -30.33 5.65 50.79
C GLN A 6 -29.68 6.89 50.18
N ALA A 7 -28.36 6.84 49.96
CA ALA A 7 -27.66 7.80 49.11
C ALA A 7 -27.87 7.42 47.64
N SER A 8 -28.71 8.17 46.93
CA SER A 8 -28.82 8.12 45.47
C SER A 8 -27.61 8.79 44.84
N VAL A 9 -26.75 8.00 44.20
CA VAL A 9 -25.61 8.48 43.40
C VAL A 9 -26.16 8.97 42.06
N PHE A 10 -26.24 10.29 41.89
CA PHE A 10 -26.48 10.92 40.60
C PHE A 10 -25.28 10.66 39.69
N PHE A 11 -25.49 9.89 38.63
CA PHE A 11 -24.53 9.74 37.55
C PHE A 11 -24.70 10.97 36.64
N ASP A 12 -23.72 11.86 36.65
CA ASP A 12 -23.65 13.03 35.77
C ASP A 12 -23.45 12.53 34.33
N GLU A 13 -24.56 12.51 33.58
CA GLU A 13 -24.61 12.11 32.18
C GLU A 13 -24.02 13.26 31.36
N LYS A 14 -22.70 13.23 31.13
CA LYS A 14 -22.04 14.17 30.22
C LYS A 14 -22.69 14.06 28.82
N PRO A 15 -22.96 15.18 28.15
CA PRO A 15 -23.56 15.16 26.84
C PRO A 15 -22.62 14.49 25.85
N SER A 16 -23.15 13.49 25.14
CA SER A 16 -22.49 12.78 24.06
C SER A 16 -21.99 13.76 23.01
N GLU A 17 -20.66 13.87 22.86
CA GLU A 17 -20.03 14.44 21.67
C GLU A 17 -20.59 13.71 20.45
N GLU A 18 -21.29 14.43 19.58
CA GLU A 18 -21.79 13.86 18.32
C GLU A 18 -20.58 13.29 17.55
N PRO A 19 -20.57 11.99 17.21
CA PRO A 19 -19.45 11.42 16.49
C PRO A 19 -19.33 12.14 15.14
N ALA A 20 -18.11 12.55 14.81
CA ALA A 20 -17.79 13.20 13.54
C ALA A 20 -18.39 12.37 12.39
N LYS A 21 -19.47 12.88 11.80
CA LYS A 21 -20.17 12.18 10.71
C LYS A 21 -19.26 12.16 9.50
N SER A 22 -18.88 10.95 9.09
CA SER A 22 -18.23 10.69 7.81
C SER A 22 -19.19 11.08 6.69
N ASN A 23 -18.69 11.76 5.65
CA ASN A 23 -19.49 12.05 4.46
C ASN A 23 -19.72 10.79 3.61
N ALA A 24 -18.87 9.77 3.77
CA ALA A 24 -19.00 8.49 3.11
C ALA A 24 -19.91 7.53 3.90
N ASP A 25 -20.67 6.72 3.17
CA ASP A 25 -21.48 5.65 3.74
C ASP A 25 -20.56 4.53 4.25
N VAL A 26 -20.73 4.15 5.52
CA VAL A 26 -19.97 3.08 6.15
C VAL A 26 -20.86 1.85 6.33
N VAL A 27 -20.55 0.77 5.63
CA VAL A 27 -21.25 -0.50 5.72
C VAL A 27 -20.37 -1.51 6.45
N VAL A 28 -20.79 -1.90 7.65
CA VAL A 28 -20.05 -2.87 8.48
C VAL A 28 -20.75 -4.22 8.45
N LYS A 29 -20.04 -5.25 7.96
CA LYS A 29 -20.51 -6.64 7.85
C LYS A 29 -19.64 -7.57 8.71
N GLY A 30 -20.28 -8.49 9.41
CA GLY A 30 -19.61 -9.51 10.21
C GLY A 30 -19.82 -10.89 9.61
N ARG A 31 -18.73 -11.63 9.36
CA ARG A 31 -18.75 -13.03 8.97
C ARG A 31 -18.36 -13.88 10.18
N ASN A 32 -19.35 -14.56 10.76
CA ASN A 32 -19.22 -15.32 12.02
C ASN A 32 -18.85 -14.48 13.24
N VAL A 33 -19.25 -13.20 13.26
CA VAL A 33 -18.96 -12.25 14.33
C VAL A 33 -20.18 -11.37 14.57
N GLU A 34 -20.57 -11.24 15.84
CA GLU A 34 -21.53 -10.22 16.27
C GLU A 34 -20.78 -8.89 16.45
N ILE A 35 -21.32 -7.81 15.88
CA ILE A 35 -20.68 -6.50 15.89
C ILE A 35 -21.33 -5.65 16.99
N PRO A 36 -20.60 -5.33 18.08
CA PRO A 36 -21.10 -4.40 19.08
C PRO A 36 -21.23 -2.97 18.53
N ASP A 37 -22.16 -2.18 19.09
CA ASP A 37 -22.39 -0.80 18.62
C ASP A 37 -21.19 0.12 18.87
N HIS A 38 -20.48 -0.06 19.99
CA HIS A 38 -19.25 0.69 20.27
C HIS A 38 -18.19 0.47 19.19
N PHE A 39 -18.14 -0.73 18.58
CA PHE A 39 -17.21 -1.02 17.50
C PHE A 39 -17.59 -0.29 16.22
N ARG A 40 -18.89 -0.13 15.94
CA ARG A 40 -19.36 0.66 14.79
C ARG A 40 -18.95 2.13 14.92
N ILE A 41 -19.12 2.70 16.12
CA ILE A 41 -18.70 4.07 16.41
C ILE A 41 -17.18 4.19 16.20
N TYR A 42 -16.41 3.24 16.74
CA TYR A 42 -14.95 3.23 16.59
C TYR A 42 -14.49 3.15 15.12
N VAL A 43 -15.13 2.30 14.31
CA VAL A 43 -14.86 2.20 12.87
C VAL A 43 -15.19 3.51 12.16
N SER A 44 -16.34 4.14 12.47
CA SER A 44 -16.73 5.41 11.84
C SER A 44 -15.72 6.53 12.14
N GLU A 45 -15.26 6.66 13.38
CA GLU A 45 -14.27 7.67 13.78
C GLU A 45 -12.93 7.46 13.07
N LYS A 46 -12.49 6.20 12.94
CA LYS A 46 -11.24 5.86 12.25
C LYS A 46 -11.32 6.11 10.76
N LEU A 47 -12.44 5.76 10.12
CA LEU A 47 -12.63 5.99 8.69
C LEU A 47 -12.80 7.47 8.34
N ALA A 48 -13.39 8.27 9.23
CA ALA A 48 -13.48 9.73 9.04
C ALA A 48 -12.10 10.39 8.85
N ARG A 49 -11.04 9.83 9.47
CA ARG A 49 -9.65 10.33 9.27
C ARG A 49 -9.15 10.09 7.84
N LEU A 50 -9.63 9.03 7.17
CA LEU A 50 -9.22 8.69 5.80
C LEU A 50 -9.86 9.64 4.76
N GLU A 51 -11.03 10.21 5.05
CA GLU A 51 -11.71 11.17 4.17
C GLU A 51 -10.88 12.43 3.90
N ARG A 52 -10.00 12.81 4.85
CA ARG A 52 -9.09 13.96 4.67
C ARG A 52 -8.13 13.77 3.49
N PHE A 53 -7.78 12.53 3.15
CA PHE A 53 -6.83 12.26 2.07
C PHE A 53 -7.51 12.27 0.70
N ASP A 54 -8.64 11.60 0.57
CA ASP A 54 -9.43 11.53 -0.66
C ASP A 54 -10.91 11.84 -0.38
N PRO A 55 -11.36 13.10 -0.59
CA PRO A 55 -12.76 13.49 -0.39
C PRO A 55 -13.71 12.89 -1.46
N SER A 56 -13.19 12.15 -2.43
CA SER A 56 -13.99 11.53 -3.49
C SER A 56 -14.55 10.15 -3.13
N ILE A 57 -14.21 9.62 -1.96
CA ILE A 57 -14.71 8.33 -1.47
C ILE A 57 -16.16 8.52 -1.01
N TYR A 58 -17.05 7.62 -1.44
CA TYR A 58 -18.47 7.67 -1.07
C TYR A 58 -18.95 6.43 -0.31
N LEU A 59 -18.23 5.30 -0.40
CA LEU A 59 -18.63 4.05 0.26
C LEU A 59 -17.41 3.32 0.83
N PHE A 60 -17.51 2.94 2.10
CA PHE A 60 -16.59 2.04 2.78
C PHE A 60 -17.30 0.73 3.13
N ASP A 61 -16.91 -0.35 2.46
CA ASP A 61 -17.32 -1.70 2.82
C ASP A 61 -16.30 -2.29 3.80
N VAL A 62 -16.72 -2.56 5.04
CA VAL A 62 -15.90 -3.18 6.09
C VAL A 62 -16.41 -4.59 6.35
N GLU A 63 -15.56 -5.59 6.17
CA GLU A 63 -15.85 -6.98 6.47
C GLU A 63 -14.95 -7.48 7.61
N LEU A 64 -15.58 -7.97 8.67
CA LEU A 64 -14.93 -8.56 9.84
C LEU A 64 -15.07 -10.08 9.76
N GLN A 65 -13.96 -10.80 9.92
CA GLN A 65 -13.95 -12.26 9.92
C GLN A 65 -13.19 -12.77 11.14
N HIS A 66 -13.79 -13.71 11.87
CA HIS A 66 -13.12 -14.47 12.92
C HIS A 66 -12.83 -15.89 12.45
N GLU A 67 -11.56 -16.30 12.49
CA GLU A 67 -11.13 -17.66 12.22
C GLU A 67 -10.87 -18.41 13.53
N ARG A 68 -11.58 -19.53 13.74
CA ARG A 68 -11.54 -20.34 14.98
C ARG A 68 -10.31 -21.27 15.05
N ASN A 69 -9.25 -21.03 14.29
CA ASN A 69 -8.13 -21.94 14.19
C ASN A 69 -7.09 -21.71 15.30
N ARG A 70 -6.95 -22.68 16.22
CA ARG A 70 -6.06 -22.56 17.41
C ARG A 70 -4.59 -22.38 17.06
N ARG A 71 -4.14 -22.86 15.89
CA ARG A 71 -2.75 -22.69 15.42
C ARG A 71 -2.46 -21.27 14.95
N GLN A 72 -3.49 -20.51 14.57
CA GLN A 72 -3.39 -19.15 14.05
C GLN A 72 -3.94 -18.13 15.05
N ALA A 73 -3.80 -18.37 16.36
CA ALA A 73 -4.33 -17.50 17.40
C ALA A 73 -3.87 -16.03 17.26
N LYS A 74 -2.64 -15.80 16.76
CA LYS A 74 -2.08 -14.47 16.51
C LYS A 74 -2.67 -13.73 15.28
N ALA A 75 -3.39 -14.44 14.42
CA ALA A 75 -4.00 -13.93 13.19
C ALA A 75 -5.48 -14.32 13.07
N CYS A 76 -6.13 -14.57 14.21
CA CYS A 76 -7.49 -15.09 14.26
C CYS A 76 -8.54 -14.06 13.81
N GLN A 77 -8.24 -12.76 13.94
CA GLN A 77 -9.13 -11.70 13.51
C GLN A 77 -8.61 -11.10 12.22
N ARG A 78 -9.46 -11.13 11.19
CA ARG A 78 -9.17 -10.56 9.88
C ARG A 78 -10.18 -9.45 9.61
N VAL A 79 -9.65 -8.30 9.21
CA VAL A 79 -10.45 -7.15 8.79
C VAL A 79 -10.08 -6.82 7.36
N GLU A 80 -11.11 -6.64 6.55
CA GLU A 80 -10.99 -6.23 5.17
C GLU A 80 -11.79 -4.96 4.96
N ILE A 81 -11.15 -3.95 4.36
CA ILE A 81 -11.82 -2.69 4.04
C ILE A 81 -11.64 -2.41 2.56
N THR A 82 -12.76 -2.15 1.89
CA THR A 82 -12.81 -1.72 0.49
C THR A 82 -13.39 -0.32 0.44
N ALA A 83 -12.57 0.65 0.02
CA ALA A 83 -12.96 2.02 -0.20
C ALA A 83 -13.29 2.23 -1.70
N LYS A 84 -14.50 2.71 -1.96
CA LYS A 84 -15.02 3.03 -3.30
C LYS A 84 -15.19 4.54 -3.42
N GLY A 85 -14.55 5.10 -4.45
CA GLY A 85 -14.65 6.52 -4.79
C GLY A 85 -14.81 6.73 -6.30
N LYS A 86 -14.71 7.99 -6.77
CA LYS A 86 -14.76 8.33 -8.21
C LYS A 86 -13.45 8.01 -8.95
N GLY A 87 -12.77 6.93 -8.55
CA GLY A 87 -11.46 6.53 -9.06
C GLY A 87 -11.19 5.04 -8.84
N PRO A 88 -9.92 4.60 -8.92
CA PRO A 88 -9.56 3.20 -8.66
C PRO A 88 -9.99 2.77 -7.26
N VAL A 89 -10.54 1.56 -7.17
CA VAL A 89 -10.97 0.95 -5.91
C VAL A 89 -9.76 0.60 -5.06
N VAL A 90 -9.76 1.01 -3.78
CA VAL A 90 -8.67 0.72 -2.85
C VAL A 90 -9.15 -0.30 -1.83
N ARG A 91 -8.54 -1.48 -1.83
CA ARG A 91 -8.78 -2.55 -0.86
C ARG A 91 -7.59 -2.74 0.04
N ALA A 92 -7.80 -3.04 1.31
CA ALA A 92 -6.74 -3.44 2.23
C ALA A 92 -7.24 -4.53 3.17
N GLU A 93 -6.33 -5.43 3.54
CA GLU A 93 -6.58 -6.53 4.46
C GLU A 93 -5.48 -6.55 5.53
N ALA A 94 -5.87 -6.84 6.77
CA ALA A 94 -4.93 -7.15 7.83
C ALA A 94 -5.52 -8.19 8.78
N CYS A 95 -4.62 -8.99 9.33
CA CYS A 95 -4.92 -9.97 10.37
C CYS A 95 -4.19 -9.59 11.66
N ALA A 96 -4.84 -9.80 12.79
CA ALA A 96 -4.27 -9.60 14.11
C ALA A 96 -4.92 -10.56 15.14
N ASP A 97 -4.50 -10.41 16.39
CA ASP A 97 -5.05 -11.08 17.56
C ASP A 97 -6.40 -10.49 18.03
N SER A 98 -6.62 -9.20 17.79
CA SER A 98 -7.85 -8.47 18.14
C SER A 98 -8.39 -7.65 16.97
N PHE A 99 -9.71 -7.42 16.92
CA PHE A 99 -10.34 -6.57 15.91
C PHE A 99 -9.84 -5.13 15.94
N TYR A 100 -9.52 -4.60 17.13
CA TYR A 100 -8.97 -3.26 17.29
C TYR A 100 -7.58 -3.14 16.64
N ALA A 101 -6.72 -4.13 16.90
CA ALA A 101 -5.38 -4.19 16.32
C ALA A 101 -5.44 -4.40 14.79
N ALA A 102 -6.35 -5.26 14.32
CA ALA A 102 -6.56 -5.47 12.89
C ALA A 102 -7.06 -4.20 12.21
N LEU A 103 -8.02 -3.47 12.81
CA LEU A 103 -8.53 -2.22 12.27
C LEU A 103 -7.45 -1.15 12.13
N GLU A 104 -6.59 -0.98 13.15
CA GLU A 104 -5.49 -0.02 13.10
C GLU A 104 -4.48 -0.39 12.00
N ALA A 105 -4.14 -1.67 11.90
CA ALA A 105 -3.24 -2.18 10.87
C ALA A 105 -3.82 -1.99 9.44
N VAL A 106 -5.13 -2.21 9.25
CA VAL A 106 -5.79 -1.92 7.96
C VAL A 106 -5.81 -0.43 7.67
N THR A 107 -6.11 0.40 8.67
CA THR A 107 -6.21 1.86 8.52
C THR A 107 -4.86 2.45 8.07
N SER A 108 -3.75 2.04 8.69
CA SER A 108 -2.40 2.42 8.27
C SER A 108 -2.06 2.00 6.83
N LYS A 109 -2.45 0.78 6.43
CA LYS A 109 -2.29 0.30 5.05
C LYS A 109 -3.13 1.10 4.06
N LEU A 110 -4.38 1.43 4.40
CA LEU A 110 -5.25 2.26 3.56
C LEU A 110 -4.72 3.67 3.42
N GLU A 111 -4.28 4.30 4.51
CA GLU A 111 -3.69 5.63 4.49
C GLU A 111 -2.51 5.70 3.52
N SER A 112 -1.60 4.73 3.60
CA SER A 112 -0.45 4.63 2.68
C SER A 112 -0.89 4.47 1.22
N ARG A 113 -1.93 3.66 0.93
CA ARG A 113 -2.45 3.46 -0.43
C ARG A 113 -3.17 4.69 -0.97
N LEU A 114 -3.95 5.38 -0.14
CA LEU A 114 -4.65 6.61 -0.49
C LEU A 114 -3.67 7.74 -0.77
N ARG A 115 -2.63 7.89 0.05
CA ARG A 115 -1.54 8.86 -0.18
C ARG A 115 -0.85 8.62 -1.52
N ARG A 116 -0.43 7.37 -1.80
CA ARG A 116 0.18 6.99 -3.10
C ARG A 116 -0.72 7.31 -4.29
N THR A 117 -2.03 7.04 -4.16
CA THR A 117 -3.00 7.29 -5.24
C THR A 117 -3.18 8.79 -5.46
N LYS A 118 -3.25 9.58 -4.38
CA LYS A 118 -3.33 11.04 -4.43
C LYS A 118 -2.08 11.65 -5.08
N ASP A 119 -0.90 11.19 -4.67
CA ASP A 119 0.38 11.65 -5.22
C ASP A 119 0.45 11.32 -6.72
N ARG A 120 0.06 10.10 -7.12
CA ARG A 120 -0.01 9.71 -8.54
C ARG A 120 -0.98 10.59 -9.34
N ARG A 121 -2.15 10.94 -8.80
CA ARG A 121 -3.09 11.88 -9.47
C ARG A 121 -2.51 13.28 -9.61
N LYS A 122 -1.75 13.75 -8.61
CA LYS A 122 -1.09 15.06 -8.63
C LYS A 122 0.01 15.15 -9.70
N VAL A 123 0.69 14.05 -10.00
CA VAL A 123 1.78 13.98 -10.99
C VAL A 123 1.27 14.06 -12.44
N HIS A 124 -0.04 14.01 -12.69
CA HIS A 124 -0.62 14.10 -14.03
C HIS A 124 -1.16 15.49 -14.39
N TYR A 125 -0.30 16.50 -14.36
CA TYR A 125 -0.51 17.75 -15.11
C TYR A 125 0.67 18.00 -16.06
N GLY A 126 0.70 17.27 -17.18
CA GLY A 126 1.58 17.53 -18.32
C GLY A 126 3.08 17.32 -18.09
N GLU A 127 3.88 17.72 -19.10
CA GLU A 127 5.36 17.71 -19.17
C GLU A 127 6.07 18.49 -18.04
N LYS A 128 5.34 19.01 -17.06
CA LYS A 128 5.89 19.71 -15.89
C LYS A 128 5.99 18.75 -14.72
N ARG A 129 6.92 17.80 -14.85
CA ARG A 129 7.44 17.08 -13.68
C ARG A 129 8.08 18.16 -12.79
N PRO A 130 7.64 18.34 -11.53
CA PRO A 130 8.36 19.25 -10.65
C PRO A 130 9.79 18.72 -10.50
N VAL A 131 10.77 19.58 -10.77
CA VAL A 131 12.20 19.29 -10.62
C VAL A 131 12.39 18.64 -9.26
N SER A 132 12.92 17.43 -9.26
CA SER A 132 13.15 16.71 -8.02
C SER A 132 14.15 17.49 -7.16
N VAL A 133 14.05 17.38 -5.83
CA VAL A 133 15.00 18.06 -4.92
C VAL A 133 16.44 17.69 -5.28
N ALA A 134 16.65 16.45 -5.72
CA ALA A 134 17.94 15.96 -6.23
C ALA A 134 18.42 16.69 -7.49
N GLU A 135 17.54 16.92 -8.49
CA GLU A 135 17.89 17.71 -9.68
C GLU A 135 18.18 19.18 -9.31
N ALA A 136 17.42 19.77 -8.38
CA ALA A 136 17.65 21.15 -7.93
C ALA A 136 18.95 21.31 -7.13
N THR A 137 19.39 20.28 -6.40
CA THR A 137 20.68 20.28 -5.69
C THR A 137 21.85 19.85 -6.57
N ALA A 138 21.60 19.13 -7.67
CA ALA A 138 22.65 18.76 -8.62
C ALA A 138 23.22 19.99 -9.33
N GLU A 139 22.38 20.95 -9.72
CA GLU A 139 22.84 22.22 -10.31
C GLU A 139 23.70 23.04 -9.33
N LEU A 140 23.42 22.95 -8.02
CA LEU A 140 24.22 23.62 -6.98
C LEU A 140 25.51 22.87 -6.62
N ALA A 141 25.58 21.56 -6.89
CA ALA A 141 26.76 20.74 -6.63
C ALA A 141 27.83 20.88 -7.72
N GLU A 142 27.47 21.34 -8.93
CA GLU A 142 28.45 21.59 -9.99
C GLU A 142 29.26 22.89 -9.79
N ASP A 143 28.76 23.85 -8.99
CA ASP A 143 29.46 25.12 -8.73
C ASP A 143 30.52 25.04 -7.61
N ASP A 144 30.58 23.94 -6.86
CA ASP A 144 31.56 23.76 -5.76
C ASP A 144 32.76 22.90 -6.22
N THR A 145 33.39 23.30 -7.34
CA THR A 145 34.70 22.79 -7.76
C THR A 145 35.83 23.38 -6.90
N LEU A 146 35.81 23.15 -5.59
CA LEU A 146 36.93 23.46 -4.72
C LEU A 146 37.26 22.28 -3.79
N ALA A 147 38.16 21.45 -4.33
CA ALA A 147 39.22 20.73 -3.62
C ALA A 147 38.87 20.03 -2.30
N LEU A 148 38.78 18.70 -2.31
CA LEU A 148 39.19 17.81 -1.20
C LEU A 148 39.56 16.41 -1.74
N ASP A 149 40.67 15.88 -1.23
CA ASP A 149 41.42 14.67 -1.64
C ASP A 149 40.62 13.33 -1.72
N PRO A 150 41.04 12.36 -2.56
CA PRO A 150 40.31 11.12 -2.84
C PRO A 150 40.60 9.96 -1.86
N GLU A 151 40.80 10.23 -0.57
CA GLU A 151 40.99 9.18 0.44
C GLU A 151 40.19 9.44 1.73
N THR A 152 38.87 9.25 1.66
CA THR A 152 38.10 8.89 2.85
C THR A 152 36.95 7.99 2.43
N LYS A 153 37.11 6.68 2.67
CA LYS A 153 35.98 5.77 2.80
C LYS A 153 35.12 6.26 3.96
N LEU A 154 34.03 6.94 3.65
CA LEU A 154 32.96 7.18 4.59
C LEU A 154 31.79 6.30 4.17
N ASP A 155 31.50 5.29 5.00
CA ASP A 155 30.20 4.60 5.06
C ASP A 155 29.13 5.68 5.22
N SER A 156 28.70 6.21 4.08
CA SER A 156 27.59 7.14 3.98
C SER A 156 26.37 6.24 3.92
N PHE A 157 25.79 6.02 5.09
CA PHE A 157 24.47 5.43 5.30
C PHE A 157 23.59 5.57 4.06
N GLU A 158 23.30 4.44 3.42
CA GLU A 158 22.30 4.34 2.36
C GLU A 158 20.99 4.88 2.93
N ASP A 159 20.68 6.13 2.59
CA ASP A 159 19.40 6.72 2.89
C ASP A 159 18.39 5.96 2.04
N ASP A 160 17.70 5.02 2.69
CA ASP A 160 16.65 4.16 2.17
C ASP A 160 15.41 5.01 1.82
N GLN A 161 15.59 5.99 0.93
CA GLN A 161 14.54 6.76 0.28
C GLN A 161 13.83 5.89 -0.76
N SER A 162 13.36 4.73 -0.32
CA SER A 162 12.45 3.85 -1.07
C SER A 162 11.04 4.45 -1.05
N GLY A 163 10.91 5.63 -1.66
CA GLY A 163 9.62 6.23 -1.98
C GLY A 163 8.91 5.40 -3.07
N PRO A 164 7.61 5.14 -2.96
CA PRO A 164 6.88 4.35 -3.95
C PRO A 164 6.85 5.06 -5.31
N GLY A 165 7.45 4.45 -6.34
CA GLY A 165 7.40 4.91 -7.74
C GLY A 165 8.75 5.29 -8.37
N HIS A 166 9.86 5.15 -7.66
CA HIS A 166 11.19 5.38 -8.23
C HIS A 166 11.59 4.23 -9.16
N ILE A 167 11.88 4.53 -10.43
CA ILE A 167 12.52 3.57 -11.34
C ILE A 167 13.99 3.51 -10.95
N VAL A 168 14.35 2.53 -10.12
CA VAL A 168 15.71 2.36 -9.57
C VAL A 168 16.75 2.15 -10.65
N ARG A 169 16.35 1.55 -11.78
CA ARG A 169 17.27 1.29 -12.89
C ARG A 169 16.52 1.17 -14.21
N THR A 170 16.95 1.95 -15.19
CA THR A 170 16.53 1.80 -16.59
C THR A 170 17.64 1.09 -17.35
N LYS A 171 17.37 -0.09 -17.90
CA LYS A 171 18.28 -0.77 -18.82
C LYS A 171 17.67 -0.80 -20.21
N VAL A 172 18.34 -0.18 -21.17
CA VAL A 172 17.99 -0.27 -22.59
C VAL A 172 18.85 -1.37 -23.20
N HIS A 173 18.20 -2.43 -23.67
CA HIS A 173 18.88 -3.55 -24.29
C HIS A 173 18.61 -3.52 -25.79
N SER A 174 19.65 -3.36 -26.60
CA SER A 174 19.60 -3.65 -28.03
C SER A 174 19.82 -5.15 -28.20
N ALA A 175 18.81 -5.87 -28.66
CA ALA A 175 18.85 -7.32 -28.82
C ALA A 175 18.64 -7.69 -30.29
N ALA A 176 19.48 -8.60 -30.81
CA ALA A 176 19.24 -9.22 -32.09
C ALA A 176 17.99 -10.13 -32.00
N PRO A 177 17.20 -10.28 -33.08
CA PRO A 177 16.11 -11.23 -33.11
C PRO A 177 16.62 -12.63 -32.79
N MET A 178 16.03 -13.30 -31.80
CA MET A 178 16.38 -14.65 -31.39
C MET A 178 15.12 -15.50 -31.19
N SER A 179 15.26 -16.82 -31.14
CA SER A 179 14.11 -17.70 -30.87
C SER A 179 13.77 -17.74 -29.38
N VAL A 180 12.59 -18.28 -29.05
CA VAL A 180 12.17 -18.49 -27.66
C VAL A 180 13.11 -19.45 -26.93
N ASP A 181 13.58 -20.50 -27.62
CA ASP A 181 14.47 -21.50 -27.04
C ASP A 181 15.88 -20.93 -26.78
N ASP A 182 16.36 -20.07 -27.68
CA ASP A 182 17.64 -19.35 -27.48
C ASP A 182 17.54 -18.39 -26.28
N ALA A 183 16.41 -17.68 -26.15
CA ALA A 183 16.16 -16.80 -25.02
C ALA A 183 16.08 -17.56 -23.69
N LEU A 184 15.54 -18.78 -23.68
CA LEU A 184 15.53 -19.67 -22.51
C LEU A 184 16.96 -20.11 -22.14
N TYR A 185 17.76 -20.49 -23.12
CA TYR A 185 19.16 -20.88 -22.91
C TYR A 185 19.98 -19.74 -22.30
N GLU A 186 19.85 -18.53 -22.84
CA GLU A 186 20.53 -17.33 -22.30
C GLU A 186 20.01 -16.96 -20.90
N MET A 187 18.71 -17.10 -20.64
CA MET A 187 18.14 -16.88 -19.31
C MET A 187 18.72 -17.85 -18.26
N GLU A 188 18.89 -19.13 -18.62
CA GLU A 188 19.51 -20.13 -17.75
C GLU A 188 21.00 -19.86 -17.53
N LEU A 189 21.71 -19.44 -18.59
CA LEU A 189 23.14 -19.14 -18.54
C LEU A 189 23.45 -17.93 -17.64
N VAL A 190 22.63 -16.87 -17.75
CA VAL A 190 22.77 -15.66 -16.93
C VAL A 190 22.17 -15.87 -15.53
N GLY A 191 21.28 -16.85 -15.35
CA GLY A 191 20.66 -17.17 -14.07
C GLY A 191 19.65 -16.13 -13.59
N HIS A 192 19.01 -15.40 -14.51
CA HIS A 192 17.97 -14.42 -14.19
C HIS A 192 16.56 -15.02 -14.21
N ASP A 193 15.64 -14.43 -13.44
CA ASP A 193 14.25 -14.91 -13.36
C ASP A 193 13.40 -14.53 -14.57
N PHE A 194 13.83 -13.53 -15.35
CA PHE A 194 13.20 -13.13 -16.59
C PHE A 194 14.24 -12.66 -17.61
N PHE A 195 13.90 -12.80 -18.89
CA PHE A 195 14.74 -12.38 -20.01
C PHE A 195 13.89 -11.68 -21.08
N LEU A 196 14.26 -10.43 -21.40
CA LEU A 196 13.63 -9.63 -22.46
C LEU A 196 14.40 -9.83 -23.77
N PHE A 197 13.70 -10.24 -24.81
CA PHE A 197 14.29 -10.49 -26.13
C PHE A 197 13.35 -10.04 -27.25
N HIS A 198 13.89 -10.00 -28.46
CA HIS A 198 13.12 -9.76 -29.66
C HIS A 198 12.85 -11.09 -30.36
N ASP A 199 11.58 -11.51 -30.45
CA ASP A 199 11.21 -12.81 -31.01
C ASP A 199 11.31 -12.79 -32.54
N SER A 200 12.18 -13.64 -33.08
CA SER A 200 12.39 -13.79 -34.53
C SER A 200 11.16 -14.33 -35.28
N ALA A 201 10.29 -15.11 -34.63
CA ALA A 201 9.13 -15.69 -35.29
C ALA A 201 7.96 -14.70 -35.43
N THR A 202 7.84 -13.77 -34.48
CA THR A 202 6.72 -12.82 -34.44
C THR A 202 7.12 -11.36 -34.66
N ASP A 203 8.43 -11.08 -34.76
CA ASP A 203 9.02 -9.75 -34.93
C ASP A 203 8.59 -8.78 -33.82
N ARG A 204 8.53 -9.28 -32.58
CA ARG A 204 7.96 -8.58 -31.43
C ARG A 204 8.82 -8.68 -30.18
N PRO A 205 8.87 -7.62 -29.35
CA PRO A 205 9.47 -7.70 -28.03
C PRO A 205 8.67 -8.66 -27.14
N SER A 206 9.36 -9.64 -26.60
CA SER A 206 8.81 -10.72 -25.78
C SER A 206 9.66 -10.94 -24.55
N VAL A 207 9.05 -11.43 -23.47
CA VAL A 207 9.72 -11.72 -22.19
C VAL A 207 9.46 -13.16 -21.80
N VAL A 208 10.52 -13.93 -21.56
CA VAL A 208 10.45 -15.23 -20.90
C VAL A 208 10.66 -15.04 -19.41
N TYR A 209 9.97 -15.81 -18.56
CA TYR A 209 10.16 -15.79 -17.11
C TYR A 209 9.94 -17.18 -16.48
N ARG A 210 10.54 -17.41 -15.31
CA ARG A 210 10.41 -18.66 -14.56
C ARG A 210 9.09 -18.70 -13.77
N ARG A 211 8.39 -19.84 -13.82
CA ARG A 211 7.23 -20.18 -12.99
C ARG A 211 7.61 -21.23 -11.93
N HIS A 212 6.69 -21.47 -11.00
CA HIS A 212 6.85 -22.52 -9.99
C HIS A 212 6.96 -23.90 -10.65
N ALA A 213 7.66 -24.84 -9.99
CA ALA A 213 7.81 -26.23 -10.44
C ALA A 213 8.55 -26.44 -11.78
N PHE A 214 9.54 -25.59 -12.09
CA PHE A 214 10.36 -25.66 -13.32
C PHE A 214 9.61 -25.35 -14.63
N ASP A 215 8.44 -24.73 -14.52
CA ASP A 215 7.72 -24.24 -15.69
C ASP A 215 8.29 -22.90 -16.19
N TYR A 216 8.14 -22.64 -17.49
CA TYR A 216 8.49 -21.37 -18.12
C TYR A 216 7.26 -20.66 -18.68
N GLY A 217 7.20 -19.35 -18.53
CA GLY A 217 6.14 -18.49 -19.06
C GLY A 217 6.68 -17.53 -20.12
N LEU A 218 5.82 -17.17 -21.08
CA LEU A 218 6.13 -16.22 -22.16
C LEU A 218 5.08 -15.10 -22.18
N ILE A 219 5.53 -13.85 -22.16
CA ILE A 219 4.71 -12.64 -22.28
C ILE A 219 5.09 -11.95 -23.58
N ARG A 220 4.10 -11.58 -24.39
CA ARG A 220 4.32 -10.84 -25.64
C ARG A 220 3.41 -9.60 -25.66
N LEU A 221 3.88 -8.55 -26.30
CA LEU A 221 3.08 -7.37 -26.57
C LEU A 221 2.37 -7.54 -27.93
N THR A 222 1.09 -7.20 -27.98
CA THR A 222 0.25 -7.28 -29.18
C THR A 222 0.38 -6.07 -30.06
#